data_AF-A0A3D3EM30-F1
#
_entry.id   AF-A0A3D3EM30-F1
#
_cell.length_a   1.000
_cell.length_b   1.000
_cell.length_c   1.000
_cell.angle_alpha   90.00
_cell.angle_beta   90.00
_cell.angle_gamma   90.00
#
_symmetry.space_group_name_H-M   'P 1'
#
loop_
_entity.id
_entity.type
_entity.pdbx_description
1 polymer ?
#
loop_
_entity_poly.entity_id
_entity_poly.type
_entity_poly.pdbx_seq_one_letter_code
_entity_poly.pdbx_strand_id
1 'polypeptide(L)'
;KTLEQGANFKMDYSAKAKDKPVVYQINCTYYSAVGSDEAYLLSRAIQFFAPGIPQVYYVGLLAGENDYELMKRTDFPRNISRHNYTIEEIAEEVKKPVVKKLNKLMRFRNAYPAFDDACIVEDTEDHILKIHRVNGQYEAILEANLKDYQYTITYRDTKTGKWYEL
;
A
#
# COMPACT_ATOMS: atom_id res chain seq x y z
N LYS A 1 -16.93 -0.53 7.66
CA LYS A 1 -15.76 -1.01 6.89
C LYS A 1 -14.61 -1.50 7.78
N THR A 2 -13.72 -0.68 8.36
CA THR A 2 -12.58 -1.23 9.15
C THR A 2 -13.00 -2.00 10.41
N LEU A 3 -14.13 -1.63 11.03
CA LEU A 3 -14.79 -2.43 12.07
C LEU A 3 -15.20 -3.83 11.60
N GLU A 4 -15.75 -3.93 10.38
CA GLU A 4 -16.09 -5.23 9.77
C GLU A 4 -14.83 -6.05 9.49
N GLN A 5 -13.69 -5.37 9.28
CA GLN A 5 -12.36 -5.98 9.14
C GLN A 5 -11.67 -6.26 10.49
N GLY A 6 -12.40 -6.14 11.61
CA GLY A 6 -11.94 -6.46 12.95
C GLY A 6 -10.93 -5.49 13.56
N ALA A 7 -10.88 -4.24 13.08
CA ALA A 7 -10.07 -3.20 13.69
C ALA A 7 -10.56 -2.86 15.12
N ASN A 8 -9.62 -2.45 15.97
CA ASN A 8 -9.93 -1.79 17.25
C ASN A 8 -9.44 -0.33 17.24
N PHE A 9 -9.77 0.45 18.27
CA PHE A 9 -9.54 1.90 18.26
C PHE A 9 -8.76 2.39 19.46
N LYS A 10 -7.83 3.31 19.21
CA LYS A 10 -7.29 4.19 20.23
C LYS A 10 -8.13 5.47 20.26
N MET A 11 -8.70 5.79 21.40
CA MET A 11 -9.52 6.99 21.60
C MET A 11 -8.66 8.14 22.12
N ASP A 12 -8.95 9.36 21.68
CA ASP A 12 -8.45 10.61 22.26
C ASP A 12 -9.46 11.13 23.29
N TYR A 13 -8.97 11.34 24.52
CA TYR A 13 -9.72 11.88 25.66
C TYR A 13 -9.25 13.30 26.03
N SER A 14 -8.39 13.92 25.21
CA SER A 14 -7.88 15.27 25.47
C SER A 14 -9.01 16.31 25.45
N ALA A 15 -8.74 17.49 26.01
CA ALA A 15 -9.67 18.62 25.98
C ALA A 15 -10.10 19.03 24.55
N LYS A 16 -9.35 18.63 23.51
CA LYS A 16 -9.72 18.84 22.10
C LYS A 16 -10.90 17.98 21.66
N ALA A 17 -11.16 16.86 22.33
CA ALA A 17 -12.27 15.95 22.03
C ALA A 17 -13.65 16.51 22.45
N LYS A 18 -13.70 17.71 23.06
CA LYS A 18 -14.92 18.38 23.54
C LYS A 18 -15.81 17.43 24.35
N ASP A 19 -16.95 17.03 23.78
CA ASP A 19 -18.05 16.39 24.51
C ASP A 19 -17.97 14.86 24.55
N LYS A 20 -17.16 14.23 23.69
CA LYS A 20 -17.02 12.77 23.66
C LYS A 20 -15.65 12.33 23.12
N PRO A 21 -15.10 11.19 23.58
CA PRO A 21 -13.86 10.66 23.03
C PRO A 21 -13.96 10.46 21.52
N VAL A 22 -12.93 10.88 20.79
CA VAL A 22 -12.85 10.73 19.32
C VAL A 22 -11.83 9.66 18.96
N VAL A 23 -12.05 8.96 17.85
CA VAL A 23 -11.06 7.97 17.37
C VAL A 23 -9.78 8.71 16.96
N TYR A 24 -8.68 8.40 17.62
CA TYR A 24 -7.35 8.94 17.32
C TYR A 24 -6.64 8.09 16.27
N GLN A 25 -6.67 6.76 16.46
CA GLN A 25 -6.03 5.80 15.58
C GLN A 25 -6.90 4.55 15.45
N ILE A 26 -6.87 3.98 14.25
CA ILE A 26 -7.45 2.67 13.94
C ILE A 26 -6.32 1.65 14.02
N ASN A 27 -6.40 0.73 14.97
CA ASN A 27 -5.46 -0.37 15.09
C ASN A 27 -5.94 -1.52 14.19
N CYS A 28 -5.27 -1.67 13.06
CA CYS A 28 -5.52 -2.70 12.06
C CYS A 28 -4.25 -2.85 11.22
N THR A 29 -3.99 -4.02 10.65
CA THR A 29 -3.03 -4.09 9.55
C THR A 29 -3.63 -3.42 8.32
N TYR A 30 -2.79 -2.80 7.50
CA TYR A 30 -3.29 -2.13 6.30
C TYR A 30 -3.89 -3.13 5.30
N TYR A 31 -3.31 -4.34 5.22
CA TYR A 31 -3.81 -5.42 4.37
C TYR A 31 -5.22 -5.86 4.77
N SER A 32 -5.47 -6.13 6.07
CA SER A 32 -6.83 -6.41 6.54
C SER A 32 -7.77 -5.22 6.38
N ALA A 33 -7.30 -3.99 6.54
CA ALA A 33 -8.14 -2.80 6.41
C ALA A 33 -8.71 -2.61 4.98
N VAL A 34 -7.94 -2.94 3.94
CA VAL A 34 -8.38 -2.84 2.54
C VAL A 34 -9.13 -4.08 2.06
N GLY A 35 -8.88 -5.24 2.66
CA GLY A 35 -9.72 -6.44 2.55
C GLY A 35 -9.59 -7.25 1.26
N SER A 36 -8.70 -6.88 0.31
CA SER A 36 -8.40 -7.69 -0.87
C SER A 36 -6.98 -7.46 -1.41
N ASP A 37 -6.46 -8.43 -2.17
CA ASP A 37 -5.16 -8.34 -2.83
C ASP A 37 -5.11 -7.19 -3.85
N GLU A 38 -6.18 -7.01 -4.62
CA GLU A 38 -6.30 -5.98 -5.66
C GLU A 38 -6.25 -4.58 -5.05
N ALA A 39 -7.08 -4.34 -4.03
CA ALA A 39 -7.10 -3.07 -3.31
C ALA A 39 -5.75 -2.80 -2.62
N TYR A 40 -5.12 -3.83 -2.08
CA TYR A 40 -3.81 -3.71 -1.44
C TYR A 40 -2.71 -3.33 -2.44
N LEU A 41 -2.62 -4.03 -3.57
CA LEU A 41 -1.61 -3.75 -4.59
C LEU A 41 -1.81 -2.39 -5.24
N LEU A 42 -3.06 -2.02 -5.55
CA LEU A 42 -3.38 -0.69 -6.05
C LEU A 42 -2.96 0.40 -5.06
N SER A 43 -3.25 0.22 -3.76
CA SER A 43 -2.83 1.20 -2.74
C SER A 43 -1.30 1.40 -2.69
N ARG A 44 -0.53 0.32 -2.91
CA ARG A 44 0.93 0.36 -2.97
C ARG A 44 1.44 0.99 -4.27
N ALA A 45 0.78 0.73 -5.40
CA ALA A 45 1.08 1.40 -6.66
C ALA A 45 0.88 2.91 -6.53
N ILE A 46 -0.25 3.35 -5.97
CA ILE A 46 -0.53 4.76 -5.68
C ILE A 46 0.54 5.34 -4.76
N GLN A 47 0.88 4.65 -3.66
CA GLN A 47 1.94 5.09 -2.75
C GLN A 47 3.29 5.30 -3.45
N PHE A 48 3.66 4.40 -4.36
CA PHE A 48 4.97 4.45 -5.02
C PHE A 48 5.03 5.47 -6.14
N PHE A 49 3.91 5.73 -6.82
CA PHE A 49 3.81 6.77 -7.85
C PHE A 49 3.69 8.18 -7.25
N ALA A 50 3.19 8.32 -6.02
CA ALA A 50 3.14 9.60 -5.32
C ALA A 50 4.56 10.19 -5.09
N PRO A 51 4.72 11.53 -5.09
CA PRO A 51 5.97 12.18 -4.72
C PRO A 51 6.40 11.83 -3.27
N GLY A 52 7.68 11.53 -3.08
CA GLY A 52 8.27 11.26 -1.76
C GLY A 52 9.02 9.92 -1.70
N ILE A 53 9.55 9.64 -0.50
CA ILE A 53 10.26 8.40 -0.19
C ILE A 53 9.25 7.40 0.38
N PRO A 54 8.87 6.33 -0.37
CA PRO A 54 7.87 5.39 0.11
C PRO A 54 8.43 4.55 1.26
N GLN A 55 7.66 4.44 2.34
CA GLN A 55 7.95 3.56 3.46
C GLN A 55 6.99 2.36 3.45
N VAL A 56 7.54 1.15 3.55
CA VAL A 56 6.77 -0.10 3.64
C VAL A 56 7.04 -0.73 4.99
N TYR A 57 6.02 -0.76 5.84
CA TYR A 57 6.09 -1.43 7.14
C TYR A 57 6.12 -2.95 6.96
N TYR A 58 6.92 -3.66 7.75
CA TYR A 58 7.25 -5.07 7.52
C TYR A 58 6.04 -6.01 7.55
N VAL A 59 5.02 -5.75 8.38
CA VAL A 59 3.77 -6.54 8.36
C VAL A 59 3.05 -6.35 7.01
N GLY A 60 3.03 -5.13 6.48
CA GLY A 60 2.49 -4.85 5.15
C GLY A 60 3.32 -5.50 4.05
N LEU A 61 4.65 -5.50 4.15
CA LEU A 61 5.53 -6.15 3.17
C LEU A 61 5.13 -7.61 2.92
N LEU A 62 4.70 -8.31 3.97
CA LEU A 62 4.28 -9.71 3.91
C LEU A 62 2.76 -9.89 3.72
N ALA A 63 2.01 -8.81 3.44
CA ALA A 63 0.55 -8.85 3.39
C ALA A 63 -0.06 -9.50 4.66
N GLY A 64 0.48 -9.13 5.82
CA GLY A 64 0.08 -9.67 7.11
C GLY A 64 -1.30 -9.21 7.55
N GLU A 65 -2.09 -10.15 8.04
CA GLU A 65 -3.42 -9.91 8.62
C GLU A 65 -3.34 -9.52 10.10
N ASN A 66 -4.49 -9.13 10.66
CA ASN A 66 -4.64 -8.80 12.08
C ASN A 66 -4.23 -9.97 13.00
N ASP A 67 -3.29 -9.73 13.90
CA ASP A 67 -2.83 -10.69 14.91
C ASP A 67 -3.62 -10.54 16.22
N TYR A 68 -4.80 -11.16 16.26
CA TYR A 68 -5.65 -11.16 17.44
C TYR A 68 -5.06 -11.95 18.61
N GLU A 69 -4.26 -12.98 18.32
CA GLU A 69 -3.60 -13.83 19.32
C GLU A 69 -2.58 -13.02 20.13
N LEU A 70 -1.66 -12.34 19.45
CA LEU A 70 -0.66 -11.48 20.09
C LEU A 70 -1.33 -10.32 20.83
N MET A 71 -2.33 -9.68 20.21
CA MET A 71 -3.09 -8.61 20.84
C MET A 71 -3.69 -9.06 22.18
N LYS A 72 -4.41 -10.19 22.20
CA LYS A 72 -5.05 -10.72 23.41
C LYS A 72 -4.04 -11.15 24.47
N ARG A 73 -3.01 -11.91 24.08
CA ARG A 73 -1.99 -12.42 25.01
C ARG A 73 -1.20 -11.30 25.71
N THR A 74 -0.98 -10.18 25.01
CA THR A 74 -0.17 -9.06 25.53
C THR A 74 -1.00 -7.96 26.19
N ASP A 75 -2.33 -8.06 26.13
CA ASP A 75 -3.27 -6.99 26.52
C ASP A 75 -2.88 -5.61 25.95
N PHE A 76 -2.46 -5.60 24.68
CA PHE A 76 -1.99 -4.39 24.02
C PHE A 76 -2.62 -4.22 22.64
N PRO A 77 -3.63 -3.34 22.48
CA PRO A 77 -4.45 -3.28 21.28
C PRO A 77 -3.69 -3.01 19.97
N ARG A 78 -2.53 -2.34 20.05
CA ARG A 78 -1.66 -2.07 18.88
C ARG A 78 -0.89 -3.29 18.39
N ASN A 79 -0.80 -4.35 19.19
CA ASN A 79 -0.11 -5.57 18.78
C ASN A 79 -0.87 -6.35 17.71
N ILE A 80 -2.14 -5.99 17.43
CA ILE A 80 -2.89 -6.49 16.27
C ILE A 80 -2.14 -6.30 14.94
N SER A 81 -1.26 -5.30 14.85
CA SER A 81 -0.46 -5.01 13.64
C SER A 81 1.04 -5.09 13.88
N ARG A 82 1.49 -5.96 14.81
CA ARG A 82 2.90 -6.12 15.19
C ARG A 82 3.31 -7.57 15.35
N HIS A 83 2.78 -8.44 14.49
CA HIS A 83 3.15 -9.85 14.47
C HIS A 83 4.69 -9.99 14.39
N ASN A 84 5.25 -10.92 15.16
CA ASN A 84 6.68 -11.22 15.14
C ASN A 84 6.89 -12.45 14.26
N TYR A 85 7.30 -12.23 13.02
CA TYR A 85 7.53 -13.32 12.07
C TYR A 85 8.81 -14.07 12.37
N THR A 86 8.73 -15.39 12.33
CA THR A 86 9.88 -16.30 12.28
C THR A 86 10.47 -16.37 10.88
N ILE A 87 11.68 -16.92 10.74
CA ILE A 87 12.32 -17.09 9.42
C ILE A 87 11.52 -18.06 8.55
N GLU A 88 10.96 -19.11 9.17
CA GLU A 88 10.14 -20.12 8.53
C GLU A 88 8.83 -19.51 7.99
N GLU A 89 8.17 -18.66 8.79
CA GLU A 89 7.00 -17.92 8.34
C GLU A 89 7.35 -16.97 7.20
N ILE A 90 8.44 -16.20 7.30
CA ILE A 90 8.88 -15.32 6.20
C ILE A 90 9.09 -16.13 4.92
N ALA A 91 9.75 -17.29 5.01
CA ALA A 91 10.02 -18.15 3.85
C ALA A 91 8.74 -18.65 3.17
N GLU A 92 7.64 -18.79 3.92
CA GLU A 92 6.32 -19.14 3.37
C GLU A 92 5.58 -17.90 2.84
N GLU A 93 5.51 -16.84 3.63
CA GLU A 93 4.79 -15.59 3.33
C GLU A 93 5.27 -14.95 2.02
N VAL A 94 6.57 -14.98 1.73
CA VAL A 94 7.13 -14.45 0.47
C VAL A 94 6.68 -15.21 -0.78
N LYS A 95 6.10 -16.42 -0.62
CA LYS A 95 5.57 -17.20 -1.75
C LYS A 95 4.19 -16.70 -2.20
N LYS A 96 3.46 -15.97 -1.35
CA LYS A 96 2.12 -15.45 -1.65
C LYS A 96 2.13 -14.63 -2.96
N PRO A 97 1.14 -14.82 -3.86
CA PRO A 97 1.07 -14.06 -5.12
C PRO A 97 1.10 -12.54 -4.91
N VAL A 98 0.36 -12.02 -3.93
CA VAL A 98 0.34 -10.60 -3.58
C VAL A 98 1.71 -10.08 -3.16
N VAL A 99 2.45 -10.83 -2.34
CA VAL A 99 3.80 -10.44 -1.88
C VAL A 99 4.79 -10.45 -3.05
N LYS A 100 4.71 -11.42 -3.95
CA LYS A 100 5.52 -11.45 -5.18
C LYS A 100 5.26 -10.25 -6.08
N LYS A 101 3.99 -9.89 -6.29
CA LYS A 101 3.59 -8.71 -7.07
C LYS A 101 4.08 -7.41 -6.41
N LEU A 102 3.93 -7.28 -5.09
CA LEU A 102 4.46 -6.14 -4.33
C LEU A 102 5.99 -6.03 -4.46
N ASN A 103 6.72 -7.15 -4.35
CA ASN A 103 8.17 -7.18 -4.52
C ASN A 103 8.61 -6.75 -5.92
N LYS A 104 7.89 -7.17 -6.96
CA LYS A 104 8.12 -6.72 -8.34
C LYS A 104 7.92 -5.21 -8.47
N LEU A 105 6.83 -4.70 -7.91
CA LEU A 105 6.48 -3.29 -7.91
C LEU A 105 7.51 -2.43 -7.14
N MET A 106 7.99 -2.88 -5.98
CA MET A 106 9.07 -2.20 -5.24
C MET A 106 10.39 -2.17 -6.01
N ARG A 107 10.76 -3.28 -6.66
CA ARG A 107 11.97 -3.33 -7.50
C ARG A 107 11.87 -2.33 -8.66
N PHE A 108 10.71 -2.25 -9.31
CA PHE A 108 10.46 -1.27 -10.36
C PHE A 108 10.59 0.16 -9.83
N ARG A 109 9.91 0.49 -8.72
CA ARG A 109 9.98 1.82 -8.09
C ARG A 109 11.40 2.25 -7.71
N ASN A 110 12.24 1.30 -7.31
CA ASN A 110 13.62 1.57 -6.90
C ASN A 110 14.60 1.67 -8.08
N ALA A 111 14.32 0.99 -9.19
CA ALA A 111 15.28 0.85 -10.29
C ALA A 111 14.98 1.75 -11.50
N TYR A 112 13.72 2.10 -11.74
CA TYR A 112 13.33 2.82 -12.94
C TYR A 112 13.43 4.36 -12.75
N PRO A 113 14.22 5.11 -13.54
CA PRO A 113 14.55 6.51 -13.23
C PRO A 113 13.40 7.53 -13.33
N ALA A 114 12.23 7.16 -13.88
CA ALA A 114 11.11 8.09 -14.06
C ALA A 114 10.59 8.72 -12.75
N PHE A 115 10.87 8.10 -11.60
CA PHE A 115 10.39 8.54 -10.29
C PHE A 115 11.21 9.66 -9.64
N ASP A 116 12.29 10.12 -10.26
CA ASP A 116 13.24 11.07 -9.64
C ASP A 116 12.96 12.54 -9.98
N ASP A 117 11.99 12.82 -10.86
CA ASP A 117 11.66 14.17 -11.28
C ASP A 117 10.14 14.41 -11.28
N ALA A 118 9.52 14.63 -12.43
CA ALA A 118 8.13 15.10 -12.51
C ALA A 118 7.11 14.02 -12.11
N CYS A 119 6.04 14.48 -11.47
CA CYS A 119 4.84 13.73 -11.17
C CYS A 119 3.63 14.52 -11.67
N ILE A 120 2.95 13.99 -12.68
CA ILE A 120 1.81 14.63 -13.33
C ILE A 120 0.59 13.76 -13.03
N VAL A 121 -0.43 14.34 -12.42
CA VAL A 121 -1.74 13.70 -12.28
C VAL A 121 -2.61 14.20 -13.42
N GLU A 122 -3.08 13.29 -14.26
CA GLU A 122 -3.92 13.67 -15.41
C GLU A 122 -5.35 14.00 -14.97
N ASP A 123 -6.00 14.89 -15.72
CA ASP A 123 -7.41 15.23 -15.52
C ASP A 123 -8.28 14.13 -16.14
N THR A 124 -8.92 13.33 -15.29
CA THR A 124 -9.72 12.15 -15.64
C THR A 124 -11.04 12.15 -14.86
N GLU A 125 -11.94 11.22 -15.16
CA GLU A 125 -13.15 11.03 -14.35
C GLU A 125 -12.79 10.69 -12.89
N ASP A 126 -13.64 11.08 -11.92
CA ASP A 126 -13.40 10.93 -10.46
C ASP A 126 -12.93 9.54 -9.99
N HIS A 127 -13.31 8.49 -10.73
CA HIS A 127 -13.00 7.10 -10.38
C HIS A 127 -11.84 6.52 -11.16
N ILE A 128 -11.26 7.28 -12.09
CA ILE A 128 -10.05 6.93 -12.81
C ILE A 128 -8.93 7.76 -12.21
N LEU A 129 -7.84 7.11 -11.84
CA LEU A 129 -6.62 7.76 -11.38
C LEU A 129 -5.52 7.46 -12.38
N LYS A 130 -4.94 8.51 -12.97
CA LYS A 130 -3.79 8.39 -13.86
C LYS A 130 -2.63 9.27 -13.40
N ILE A 131 -1.52 8.62 -13.06
CA ILE A 131 -0.30 9.28 -12.59
C ILE A 131 0.83 8.98 -13.56
N HIS A 132 1.36 10.04 -14.18
CA HIS A 132 2.49 9.98 -15.09
C HIS A 132 3.76 10.48 -14.40
N ARG A 133 4.79 9.63 -14.35
CA ARG A 133 6.13 9.92 -13.86
C ARG A 133 7.06 10.12 -15.04
N VAL A 134 7.80 11.23 -15.04
CA VAL A 134 8.69 11.61 -16.15
C VAL A 134 10.02 12.08 -15.61
N ASN A 135 11.11 11.54 -16.14
CA ASN A 135 12.48 12.03 -15.95
C ASN A 135 13.23 11.92 -17.27
N GLY A 136 13.33 13.03 -18.01
CA GLY A 136 13.91 13.05 -19.34
C GLY A 136 13.19 12.08 -20.30
N GLN A 137 13.90 11.04 -20.73
CA GLN A 137 13.37 10.00 -21.64
C GLN A 137 12.68 8.82 -20.91
N TYR A 138 12.77 8.77 -19.58
CA TYR A 138 12.13 7.73 -18.77
C TYR A 138 10.71 8.15 -18.41
N GLU A 139 9.75 7.30 -18.72
CA GLU A 139 8.33 7.56 -18.53
C GLU A 139 7.67 6.32 -17.94
N ALA A 140 6.86 6.50 -16.90
CA ALA A 140 6.04 5.45 -16.30
C ALA A 140 4.64 5.97 -15.97
N ILE A 141 3.61 5.22 -16.33
CA ILE A 141 2.21 5.61 -16.15
C ILE A 141 1.52 4.54 -15.29
N LEU A 142 0.90 4.96 -14.20
CA LEU A 142 -0.10 4.19 -13.48
C LEU A 142 -1.48 4.67 -13.94
N GLU A 143 -2.32 3.78 -14.44
CA GLU A 143 -3.73 4.06 -14.73
C GLU A 143 -4.59 3.05 -13.96
N ALA A 144 -5.55 3.55 -13.17
CA ALA A 144 -6.33 2.73 -12.26
C ALA A 144 -7.81 3.11 -12.26
N ASN A 145 -8.68 2.12 -12.22
CA ASN A 145 -10.10 2.28 -11.88
C ASN A 145 -10.31 1.99 -10.39
N LEU A 146 -10.70 3.02 -9.65
CA LEU A 146 -10.85 2.98 -8.19
C LEU A 146 -12.13 2.26 -7.73
N LYS A 147 -13.08 1.96 -8.62
CA LYS A 147 -14.32 1.24 -8.27
C LYS A 147 -14.11 -0.26 -8.16
N ASP A 148 -13.31 -0.83 -9.06
CA ASP A 148 -13.05 -2.27 -9.16
C ASP A 148 -11.60 -2.66 -8.86
N TYR A 149 -10.77 -1.66 -8.54
CA TYR A 149 -9.35 -1.78 -8.19
C TYR A 149 -8.46 -2.33 -9.31
N GLN A 150 -8.96 -2.38 -10.55
CA GLN A 150 -8.14 -2.75 -11.70
C GLN A 150 -7.18 -1.62 -12.05
N TYR A 151 -5.94 -1.97 -12.40
CA TYR A 151 -4.93 -1.00 -12.79
C TYR A 151 -3.89 -1.59 -13.72
N THR A 152 -3.27 -0.73 -14.51
CA THR A 152 -2.10 -1.06 -15.33
C THR A 152 -0.96 -0.13 -14.97
N ILE A 153 0.26 -0.66 -15.06
CA ILE A 153 1.48 0.15 -14.98
C ILE A 153 2.23 -0.09 -16.27
N THR A 154 2.44 0.97 -17.04
CA THR A 154 3.24 0.91 -18.26
C THR A 154 4.47 1.80 -18.14
N TYR A 155 5.54 1.44 -18.84
CA TYR A 155 6.79 2.20 -18.84
C TYR A 155 7.49 2.13 -20.18
N ARG A 156 8.29 3.14 -20.48
CA ARG A 156 9.00 3.28 -21.75
C ARG A 156 10.40 2.66 -21.69
N ASP A 157 10.70 1.74 -22.59
CA ASP A 157 12.10 1.32 -22.80
C ASP A 157 12.82 2.41 -23.61
N THR A 158 13.82 3.04 -23.00
CA THR A 158 14.56 4.13 -23.64
C THR A 158 15.44 3.67 -24.79
N LYS A 159 15.75 2.36 -24.91
CA LYS A 159 16.55 1.82 -26.01
C LYS A 159 15.72 1.61 -27.28
N THR A 160 14.50 1.08 -27.12
CA THR A 160 13.64 0.72 -28.24
C THR A 160 12.52 1.73 -28.50
N GLY A 161 12.24 2.61 -27.53
CA GLY A 161 11.10 3.52 -27.53
C GLY A 161 9.75 2.85 -27.30
N LYS A 162 9.72 1.52 -27.09
CA LYS A 162 8.49 0.74 -26.89
C LYS A 162 7.98 0.87 -25.47
N TRP A 163 6.66 0.74 -25.33
CA TRP A 163 5.99 0.65 -24.05
C TRP A 163 5.83 -0.80 -23.62
N TYR A 164 6.06 -1.05 -22.33
CA TYR A 164 5.90 -2.36 -21.69
C TYR A 164 4.96 -2.22 -20.51
N GLU A 165 4.14 -3.24 -20.28
CA GLU A 165 3.39 -3.40 -19.03
C GLU A 165 4.29 -4.07 -17.99
N LEU A 166 4.21 -3.60 -16.74
CA LEU A 166 5.08 -4.05 -15.65
C LEU A 166 4.93 -5.53 -15.34
#